data_AF-A0A1V5GHA0-F1
#
_entry.id   AF-A0A1V5GHA0-F1
#
_cell.length_a   1.000
_cell.length_b   1.000
_cell.length_c   1.000
_cell.angle_alpha   90.00
_cell.angle_beta   90.00
_cell.angle_gamma   90.00
#
_symmetry.space_group_name_H-M   'P 1'
#
loop_
_entity.id
_entity.type
_entity.pdbx_description
1 polymer ?
#
loop_
_entity_poly.entity_id
_entity_poly.type
_entity_poly.pdbx_seq_one_letter_code
_entity_poly.pdbx_strand_id
1 'polypeptide(L)'
;MKAELISDAFTVDNSPPAIESLSAKREATKPGEPARFRIEAAVRDSASIIASAKYSVDGGEWRLAFPTDQIFDSTSERFSIALEIEEPGEHSVALMAVDRGGNTTIRKLVVRIKGPAPKAEE
;
A
#
# COMPACT_ATOMS: atom_id res chain seq x y z
N MET A 1 11.35 -21.80 -47.68
CA MET A 1 12.28 -22.22 -46.61
C MET A 1 12.26 -21.15 -45.54
N LYS A 2 11.83 -21.50 -44.33
CA LYS A 2 11.80 -20.62 -43.15
C LYS A 2 13.17 -20.72 -42.46
N ALA A 3 13.82 -19.60 -42.19
CA ALA A 3 14.99 -19.53 -41.33
C ALA A 3 14.71 -18.46 -40.28
N GLU A 4 14.33 -18.91 -39.08
CA GLU A 4 14.23 -18.06 -37.90
C GLU A 4 15.57 -18.20 -37.15
N LEU A 5 16.26 -17.07 -37.00
CA LEU A 5 17.45 -16.96 -36.18
C LEU A 5 16.99 -16.84 -34.72
N ILE A 6 16.93 -17.96 -34.01
CA ILE A 6 16.59 -18.00 -32.58
C ILE A 6 17.86 -17.63 -31.82
N SER A 7 17.91 -16.42 -31.27
CA SER A 7 18.97 -16.00 -30.34
C SER A 7 18.65 -16.56 -28.93
N ASP A 8 19.61 -17.24 -28.31
CA ASP A 8 19.55 -17.68 -26.91
C ASP A 8 19.07 -16.57 -25.98
N ALA A 9 18.09 -16.89 -25.13
CA ALA A 9 17.50 -15.97 -24.17
C ALA A 9 18.49 -15.67 -23.04
N PHE A 10 19.07 -14.46 -23.03
CA PHE A 10 19.76 -13.93 -21.86
C PHE A 10 18.71 -13.25 -20.97
N THR A 11 18.44 -13.81 -19.79
CA THR A 11 17.44 -13.27 -18.85
C THR A 11 18.01 -12.05 -18.12
N VAL A 12 17.63 -10.86 -18.58
CA VAL A 12 17.69 -9.63 -17.76
C VAL A 12 16.40 -9.58 -16.95
N ASP A 13 16.46 -9.97 -15.67
CA ASP A 13 15.32 -9.85 -14.75
C ASP A 13 15.14 -8.37 -14.36
N ASN A 14 13.97 -7.82 -14.70
CA ASN A 14 13.58 -6.43 -14.43
C ASN A 14 12.23 -6.37 -13.71
N SER A 15 11.97 -7.35 -12.82
CA SER A 15 10.69 -7.52 -12.14
C SER A 15 10.47 -6.42 -11.07
N PRO A 16 9.32 -5.72 -11.07
CA PRO A 16 8.99 -4.74 -10.05
C PRO A 16 8.59 -5.39 -8.71
N PRO A 17 8.66 -4.64 -7.59
CA PRO A 17 8.28 -5.17 -6.28
C PRO A 17 6.80 -5.56 -6.24
N ALA A 18 6.46 -6.66 -5.59
CA ALA A 18 5.08 -7.15 -5.45
C ALA A 18 4.49 -6.77 -4.09
N ILE A 19 3.30 -6.16 -4.07
CA ILE A 19 2.52 -5.94 -2.83
C ILE A 19 1.67 -7.18 -2.56
N GLU A 20 2.26 -8.17 -1.88
CA GLU A 20 1.66 -9.48 -1.61
C GLU A 20 0.39 -9.38 -0.77
N SER A 21 0.38 -8.50 0.24
CA SER A 21 -0.80 -8.25 1.05
C SER A 21 -1.00 -6.75 1.28
N LEU A 22 -2.26 -6.33 1.27
CA LEU A 22 -2.68 -4.98 1.60
C LEU A 22 -4.07 -5.09 2.23
N SER A 23 -4.17 -4.75 3.51
CA SER A 23 -5.40 -4.88 4.28
C SER A 23 -5.58 -3.69 5.21
N ALA A 24 -6.84 -3.39 5.53
CA ALA A 24 -7.20 -2.34 6.47
C ALA A 24 -8.04 -2.93 7.59
N LYS A 25 -7.65 -2.69 8.84
CA LYS A 25 -8.40 -3.06 10.04
C LYS A 25 -8.92 -1.81 10.69
N ARG A 26 -10.24 -1.70 10.85
CA ARG A 26 -10.85 -0.62 11.63
C ARG A 26 -10.63 -0.88 13.11
N GLU A 27 -10.10 0.09 13.82
CA GLU A 27 -9.94 0.06 15.28
C GLU A 27 -11.19 0.59 15.97
N ALA A 28 -11.44 0.13 17.19
CA ALA A 28 -12.57 0.62 17.98
C ALA A 28 -12.32 2.07 18.41
N THR A 29 -13.26 2.96 18.07
CA THR A 29 -13.23 4.38 18.45
C THR A 29 -14.52 4.75 19.17
N LYS A 30 -14.49 5.76 20.04
CA LYS A 30 -15.70 6.20 20.73
C LYS A 30 -16.65 6.91 19.75
N PRO A 31 -17.96 6.96 20.04
CA PRO A 31 -18.89 7.77 19.27
C PRO A 31 -18.42 9.24 19.24
N GLY A 32 -18.29 9.81 18.04
CA GLY A 32 -17.84 11.19 17.83
C GLY A 32 -16.32 11.35 17.67
N GLU A 33 -15.51 10.30 17.82
CA GLU A 33 -14.09 10.32 17.46
C GLU A 33 -13.87 9.96 15.98
N PRO A 34 -12.79 10.46 15.34
CA PRO A 34 -12.40 10.02 13.99
C PRO A 34 -12.29 8.50 13.90
N ALA A 35 -12.63 7.95 12.74
CA ALA A 35 -12.43 6.52 12.50
C ALA A 35 -10.94 6.22 12.37
N ARG A 36 -10.44 5.29 13.19
CA ARG A 36 -9.05 4.83 13.15
C ARG A 36 -8.94 3.55 12.34
N PHE A 37 -7.96 3.50 11.46
CA PHE A 37 -7.63 2.33 10.66
C PHE A 37 -6.16 1.99 10.81
N ARG A 38 -5.87 0.70 10.96
CA ARG A 38 -4.55 0.14 10.82
C ARG A 38 -4.42 -0.52 9.46
N ILE A 39 -3.56 0.04 8.62
CA ILE A 39 -3.24 -0.50 7.31
C ILE A 39 -2.02 -1.41 7.46
N GLU A 40 -2.21 -2.69 7.16
CA GLU A 40 -1.12 -3.67 7.15
C GLU A 40 -0.83 -4.06 5.72
N ALA A 41 0.45 -3.98 5.34
CA ALA A 41 0.90 -4.39 4.02
C ALA A 41 2.18 -5.22 4.10
N ALA A 42 2.36 -6.13 3.15
CA ALA A 42 3.60 -6.84 2.91
C ALA A 42 4.03 -6.61 1.47
N VAL A 43 5.26 -6.15 1.29
CA VAL A 43 5.87 -5.90 -0.02
C VAL A 43 7.08 -6.81 -0.13
N ARG A 44 7.18 -7.54 -1.24
CA ARG A 44 8.27 -8.45 -1.51
C ARG A 44 8.80 -8.24 -2.91
N ASP A 45 10.11 -8.19 -3.03
CA ASP A 45 10.82 -8.20 -4.30
C ASP A 45 11.80 -9.38 -4.33
N SER A 46 12.00 -10.00 -5.49
CA SER A 46 12.90 -11.15 -5.63
C SER A 46 14.34 -10.78 -5.93
N ALA A 47 14.59 -9.57 -6.44
CA ALA A 47 15.86 -9.17 -7.04
C ALA A 47 16.56 -8.02 -6.27
N SER A 48 15.81 -7.19 -5.54
CA SER A 48 16.29 -5.97 -4.88
C SER A 48 15.63 -5.75 -3.52
N ILE A 49 16.29 -4.99 -2.67
CA ILE A 49 15.65 -4.48 -1.44
C ILE A 49 14.63 -3.41 -1.79
N ILE A 50 13.60 -3.29 -0.96
CA ILE A 50 12.64 -2.18 -1.06
C ILE A 50 13.37 -0.91 -0.62
N ALA A 51 13.41 0.12 -1.46
CA ALA A 51 14.14 1.35 -1.17
C ALA A 51 13.26 2.40 -0.47
N SER A 52 11.97 2.46 -0.83
CA SER A 52 11.02 3.34 -0.17
C SER A 52 9.58 2.88 -0.35
N ALA A 53 8.72 3.31 0.58
CA ALA A 53 7.28 3.16 0.44
C ALA A 53 6.57 4.46 0.80
N LYS A 54 5.44 4.72 0.15
CA LYS A 54 4.59 5.89 0.36
C LYS A 54 3.14 5.50 0.33
N TYR A 55 2.29 6.20 1.06
CA TYR A 55 0.85 6.01 1.03
C TYR A 55 0.13 7.33 0.76
N SER A 56 -1.05 7.25 0.16
CA SER A 56 -1.95 8.39 -0.06
C SER A 56 -3.37 7.99 0.30
N VAL A 57 -4.12 8.92 0.86
CA VAL A 57 -5.53 8.77 1.21
C VAL A 57 -6.34 9.69 0.29
N ASP A 58 -7.35 9.14 -0.37
CA ASP A 58 -8.25 9.82 -1.31
C ASP A 58 -7.54 10.55 -2.46
N GLY A 59 -6.36 10.05 -2.85
CA GLY A 59 -5.54 10.67 -3.88
C GLY A 59 -4.92 12.01 -3.44
N GLY A 60 -4.91 12.30 -2.14
CA GLY A 60 -4.22 13.43 -1.55
C GLY A 60 -2.70 13.26 -1.54
N GLU A 61 -2.04 14.00 -0.64
CA GLU A 61 -0.58 14.03 -0.54
C GLU A 61 0.02 12.63 -0.25
N TRP A 62 1.10 12.31 -0.94
CA TRP A 62 1.88 11.10 -0.69
C TRP A 62 2.74 11.27 0.58
N ARG A 63 2.45 10.46 1.60
CA ARG A 63 3.17 10.42 2.87
C ARG A 63 4.11 9.21 2.90
N LEU A 64 5.25 9.33 3.56
CA LEU A 64 6.20 8.22 3.70
C LEU A 64 5.59 7.11 4.57
N ALA A 65 5.67 5.87 4.09
CA ALA A 65 5.39 4.66 4.86
C ALA A 65 6.71 4.07 5.32
N PHE A 66 6.84 3.83 6.62
CA PHE A 66 8.01 3.15 7.19
C PHE A 66 7.68 1.68 7.45
N PRO A 67 8.66 0.78 7.24
CA PRO A 67 8.49 -0.61 7.60
C PRO A 67 8.39 -0.75 9.12
N THR A 68 7.87 -1.90 9.58
CA THR A 68 7.56 -2.14 11.00
C THR A 68 8.79 -2.11 11.91
N ASP A 69 9.97 -2.40 11.36
CA ASP A 69 11.28 -2.31 12.02
C ASP A 69 12.00 -0.97 11.73
N GLN A 70 11.38 -0.09 10.95
CA GLN A 70 11.87 1.23 10.53
C GLN A 70 13.14 1.20 9.66
N ILE A 71 13.54 0.05 9.14
CA ILE A 71 14.76 -0.10 8.33
C ILE A 71 14.38 -0.75 7.00
N PHE A 72 14.82 -0.16 5.90
CA PHE A 72 14.66 -0.72 4.56
C PHE A 72 15.89 -1.55 4.20
N ASP A 73 16.06 -2.72 4.82
CA ASP A 73 17.22 -3.61 4.62
C ASP A 73 16.86 -4.97 4.03
N SER A 74 15.57 -5.23 3.81
CA SER A 74 15.08 -6.52 3.37
C SER A 74 14.46 -6.48 1.97
N THR A 75 14.48 -7.63 1.32
CA THR A 75 13.73 -7.91 0.08
C THR A 75 12.25 -8.09 0.37
N SER A 76 11.88 -8.31 1.64
CA SER A 76 10.51 -8.41 2.11
C SER A 76 10.30 -7.44 3.27
N GLU A 77 9.51 -6.40 3.03
CA GLU A 77 9.18 -5.38 4.01
C GLU A 77 7.72 -5.44 4.43
N ARG A 78 7.47 -5.25 5.72
CA ARG A 78 6.12 -5.16 6.29
C ARG A 78 5.85 -3.76 6.76
N PHE A 79 4.65 -3.26 6.51
CA PHE A 79 4.23 -1.90 6.85
C PHE A 79 3.01 -1.95 7.74
N SER A 80 3.00 -1.10 8.78
CA SER A 80 1.85 -0.88 9.65
C SER A 80 1.62 0.62 9.78
N ILE A 81 0.61 1.13 9.08
CA ILE A 81 0.30 2.56 9.02
C ILE A 81 -0.98 2.81 9.81
N ALA A 82 -0.93 3.75 10.76
CA ALA A 82 -2.12 4.25 11.45
C ALA A 82 -2.71 5.41 10.65
N LEU A 83 -4.00 5.32 10.31
CA LEU A 83 -4.76 6.35 9.61
C LEU A 83 -5.95 6.78 10.44
N GLU A 84 -6.17 8.08 10.54
CA GLU A 84 -7.37 8.68 11.13
C GLU A 84 -8.15 9.35 9.99
N ILE A 85 -9.42 9.01 9.87
CA ILE A 85 -10.32 9.56 8.85
C ILE A 85 -11.57 10.08 9.56
N GLU A 86 -11.80 11.38 9.46
CA GLU A 86 -12.90 12.08 10.12
C GLU A 86 -14.21 11.99 9.33
N GLU A 87 -14.10 12.06 8.01
CA GLU A 87 -15.25 12.13 7.12
C GLU A 87 -15.93 10.76 7.00
N PRO A 88 -17.26 10.70 7.02
CA PRO A 88 -17.98 9.48 6.72
C PRO A 88 -18.09 9.26 5.22
N GLY A 89 -17.98 8.01 4.77
CA GLY A 89 -18.04 7.69 3.35
C GLY A 89 -17.11 6.55 2.96
N GLU A 90 -16.86 6.45 1.66
CA GLU A 90 -15.85 5.57 1.10
C GLU A 90 -14.57 6.36 0.91
N HIS A 91 -13.48 5.84 1.48
CA HIS A 91 -12.16 6.42 1.39
C HIS A 91 -11.21 5.42 0.75
N SER A 92 -10.40 5.89 -0.18
CA SER A 92 -9.42 5.08 -0.87
C SER A 92 -8.04 5.28 -0.27
N VAL A 93 -7.34 4.18 0.01
CA VAL A 93 -5.97 4.22 0.51
C VAL A 93 -5.08 3.52 -0.51
N ALA A 94 -4.12 4.26 -1.07
CA ALA A 94 -3.13 3.75 -1.99
C ALA A 94 -1.78 3.60 -1.29
N LEU A 95 -1.10 2.49 -1.53
CA LEU A 95 0.28 2.24 -1.14
C LEU A 95 1.13 2.11 -2.40
N MET A 96 2.24 2.83 -2.43
CA MET A 96 3.28 2.79 -3.44
C MET A 96 4.55 2.23 -2.81
N ALA A 97 5.18 1.27 -3.46
CA ALA A 97 6.50 0.76 -3.08
C ALA A 97 7.46 0.93 -4.25
N VAL A 98 8.71 1.29 -3.93
CA VAL A 98 9.79 1.51 -4.90
C VAL A 98 10.98 0.68 -4.45
N ASP A 99 11.55 -0.12 -5.36
CA ASP A 99 12.77 -0.88 -5.10
C ASP A 99 14.04 -0.05 -5.34
N ARG A 100 15.21 -0.65 -5.09
CA ARG A 100 16.50 -0.01 -5.37
C ARG A 100 16.80 0.19 -6.87
N GLY A 101 16.17 -0.59 -7.74
CA GLY A 101 16.26 -0.44 -9.19
C GLY A 101 15.43 0.74 -9.74
N GLY A 102 14.58 1.35 -8.90
CA GLY A 102 13.64 2.39 -9.30
C GLY A 102 12.32 1.86 -9.84
N ASN A 103 12.09 0.54 -9.79
CA ASN A 103 10.80 -0.03 -10.17
C ASN A 103 9.76 0.30 -9.11
N THR A 104 8.57 0.65 -9.56
CA THR A 104 7.49 1.14 -8.70
C THR A 104 6.22 0.30 -8.88
N THR A 105 5.60 -0.06 -7.77
CA THR A 105 4.30 -0.73 -7.74
C THR A 105 3.33 0.03 -6.85
N ILE A 106 2.08 0.16 -7.30
CA ILE A 106 1.01 0.82 -6.55
C ILE A 106 -0.15 -0.15 -6.37
N ARG A 107 -0.69 -0.23 -5.15
CA ARG A 107 -1.91 -0.99 -4.85
C ARG A 107 -2.84 -0.15 -4.00
N LYS A 108 -4.15 -0.26 -4.27
CA LYS A 108 -5.19 0.51 -3.62
C LYS A 108 -6.19 -0.40 -2.91
N LEU A 109 -6.68 0.04 -1.77
CA LEU A 109 -7.81 -0.53 -1.06
C LEU A 109 -8.85 0.56 -0.78
N VAL A 110 -10.09 0.17 -0.51
CA VAL A 110 -11.17 1.09 -0.12
C VAL A 110 -11.62 0.73 1.29
N VAL A 111 -11.68 1.72 2.18
CA VAL A 111 -12.29 1.60 3.50
C VAL A 111 -13.61 2.36 3.51
N ARG A 112 -14.57 1.90 4.30
CA ARG A 112 -15.87 2.56 4.45
C ARG A 112 -16.14 2.91 5.89
N ILE A 113 -16.48 4.17 6.12
CA ILE A 113 -16.86 4.70 7.42
C ILE A 113 -18.36 4.93 7.39
N LYS A 114 -19.08 4.23 8.27
CA LYS A 114 -20.49 4.51 8.48
C LYS A 114 -20.58 5.88 9.16
N GLY A 115 -21.32 6.80 8.53
CA GLY A 115 -21.60 8.10 9.14
C GLY A 115 -22.38 8.00 10.43
N PRO A 116 -22.41 9.08 11.22
CA PRO A 116 -23.28 9.16 12.38
C PRO A 116 -24.71 8.85 11.92
N ALA A 117 -25.43 8.04 12.69
CA ALA A 117 -26.85 7.79 12.44
C ALA A 117 -27.55 9.15 12.29
N PRO A 118 -28.47 9.32 11.32
CA PRO A 118 -29.22 10.57 11.21
C PRO A 118 -29.84 10.84 12.58
N LYS A 119 -29.55 12.02 13.13
CA LYS A 119 -30.16 12.50 14.35
C LYS A 119 -31.67 12.45 14.09
N ALA A 120 -32.40 11.61 14.82
CA ALA A 120 -33.85 11.62 14.77
C ALA A 120 -34.26 13.05 15.17
N GLU A 121 -34.76 13.81 14.21
CA GLU A 121 -35.39 15.10 14.46
C GLU A 121 -36.69 14.76 15.23
N GLU A 122 -36.82 15.36 16.41
CA GLU A 122 -37.91 15.13 17.38
C GLU A 122 -39.16 15.91 16.98
#